data_AF-A0A7W8PCA7-F1
#
_entry.id   AF-A0A7W8PCA7-F1
#
_cell.length_a   1.000
_cell.length_b   1.000
_cell.length_c   1.000
_cell.angle_alpha   90.00
_cell.angle_beta   90.00
_cell.angle_gamma   90.00
#
_symmetry.space_group_name_H-M   'P 1'
#
loop_
_entity.id
_entity.type
_entity.pdbx_description
1 polymer ?
#
loop_
_entity_poly.entity_id
_entity_poly.type
_entity_poly.pdbx_seq_one_letter_code
_entity_poly.pdbx_strand_id
1 'polypeptide(L)'
;MPLPISAHAAMTSRQFTQPGRLMCNDGLITTDRQCWTGSHGERMQSRCFSINTDLASYREYHRGAEPDNPFAFWLRDGYAYLTPTPKNAEKRAKTLSGMRPGDVVFAYESKTRRGYIATGVVQEVWDQKLHNGRPELFRDAEEGFYRIRVSWDSTFSCSYADLTQAGLRQYLDTLVPVNDQRVAQLLRSRLGQNAGWEEREIHEQKRVEDILADDALTVTEKKQLVDARRGQGQFRCNVLQVEPRCRLTLIAHQGMLRASHIKPWRHATNRERLDGNNGLMLAPHVDHLFDDGWITFDDSGRLIISIHLPHDVLQAWHLTRDASTGVFNETQIGYLRHHRQHVFRR
;
A
#
# COMPACT_ATOMS: atom_id res chain seq x y z
N MET A 1 13.57 14.44 -61.34
CA MET A 1 14.99 14.69 -60.97
C MET A 1 15.15 14.39 -59.48
N PRO A 2 16.29 13.81 -59.05
CA PRO A 2 16.32 12.40 -58.61
C PRO A 2 16.63 12.16 -57.11
N LEU A 3 16.54 10.87 -56.74
CA LEU A 3 16.97 10.20 -55.50
C LEU A 3 18.49 10.33 -55.23
N PRO A 4 18.99 9.89 -54.05
CA PRO A 4 19.52 8.52 -53.93
C PRO A 4 19.12 7.85 -52.58
N ILE A 5 18.64 6.61 -52.49
CA ILE A 5 19.29 5.29 -52.65
C ILE A 5 20.71 5.19 -52.07
N SER A 6 20.85 4.45 -50.97
CA SER A 6 21.92 3.44 -50.86
C SER A 6 21.56 2.42 -49.79
N ALA A 7 21.16 1.24 -50.27
CA ALA A 7 21.20 -0.01 -49.51
C ALA A 7 22.63 -0.58 -49.59
N HIS A 8 23.12 -1.15 -48.50
CA HIS A 8 24.03 -2.28 -48.58
C HIS A 8 23.55 -3.40 -47.66
N ALA A 9 23.14 -4.49 -48.31
CA ALA A 9 22.87 -5.77 -47.71
C ALA A 9 24.18 -6.54 -47.48
N ALA A 10 24.22 -7.36 -46.44
CA ALA A 10 24.87 -8.67 -46.48
C ALA A 10 24.34 -9.54 -45.33
N MET A 11 23.66 -10.62 -45.70
CA MET A 11 23.36 -11.76 -44.85
C MET A 11 24.65 -12.47 -44.43
N THR A 12 24.69 -13.06 -43.23
CA THR A 12 25.15 -14.45 -43.06
C THR A 12 24.67 -15.05 -41.74
N SER A 13 24.34 -16.34 -41.84
CA SER A 13 23.79 -17.26 -40.86
C SER A 13 24.78 -17.79 -39.80
N ARG A 14 24.22 -18.44 -38.76
CA ARG A 14 24.83 -19.40 -37.80
C ARG A 14 25.68 -18.70 -36.72
N GLN A 15 25.55 -18.98 -35.41
CA GLN A 15 25.64 -20.27 -34.73
C GLN A 15 25.26 -20.09 -33.23
N PHE A 16 24.62 -21.11 -32.64
CA PHE A 16 24.51 -21.28 -31.19
C PHE A 16 25.90 -21.52 -30.59
N THR A 17 26.29 -20.74 -29.57
CA THR A 17 27.29 -21.13 -28.57
C THR A 17 26.92 -20.52 -27.22
N GLN A 18 26.81 -21.38 -26.20
CA GLN A 18 26.62 -21.00 -24.79
C GLN A 18 27.78 -20.13 -24.27
N PRO A 19 27.52 -19.30 -23.26
CA PRO A 19 28.44 -19.13 -22.14
C PRO A 19 27.68 -19.41 -20.84
N GLY A 20 28.14 -20.29 -19.96
CA GLY A 20 29.41 -20.13 -19.26
C GLY A 20 29.06 -20.01 -17.78
N ARG A 21 29.27 -21.11 -17.05
CA ARG A 21 29.02 -21.27 -15.62
C ARG A 21 30.00 -20.37 -14.86
N LEU A 22 29.50 -19.35 -14.17
CA LEU A 22 30.26 -18.66 -13.13
C LEU A 22 29.90 -19.31 -11.78
N MET A 23 30.84 -20.08 -11.24
CA MET A 23 30.87 -20.42 -9.83
C MET A 23 31.50 -19.24 -9.08
N CYS A 24 30.78 -18.68 -8.12
CA CYS A 24 31.37 -17.85 -7.08
C CYS A 24 31.38 -18.65 -5.78
N ASN A 25 32.59 -18.98 -5.34
CA ASN A 25 32.88 -19.41 -3.98
C ASN A 25 32.75 -18.23 -3.02
N ASP A 26 32.18 -18.53 -1.86
CA ASP A 26 32.39 -17.91 -0.55
C ASP A 26 32.05 -16.43 -0.36
N GLY A 27 30.91 -16.19 0.31
CA GLY A 27 30.60 -14.93 0.98
C GLY A 27 29.12 -14.60 1.00
N LEU A 28 28.36 -15.32 1.84
CA LEU A 28 26.98 -15.04 2.31
C LEU A 28 26.34 -13.74 1.78
N ILE A 29 25.63 -13.84 0.66
CA ILE A 29 24.48 -12.98 0.38
C ILE A 29 23.26 -13.78 0.82
N THR A 30 22.81 -13.56 2.04
CA THR A 30 21.47 -14.01 2.43
C THR A 30 20.49 -13.17 1.63
N THR A 31 19.95 -13.73 0.55
CA THR A 31 18.64 -13.33 0.09
C THR A 31 17.69 -13.72 1.21
N ASP A 32 17.41 -12.81 2.14
CA ASP A 32 16.49 -13.08 3.25
C ASP A 32 15.06 -13.22 2.73
N ARG A 33 14.80 -14.43 2.20
CA ARG A 33 13.52 -15.13 2.19
C ARG A 33 13.23 -15.74 3.57
N GLN A 34 13.99 -15.38 4.60
CA GLN A 34 13.86 -15.88 5.98
C GLN A 34 13.38 -14.76 6.93
N CYS A 35 12.25 -14.13 6.61
CA CYS A 35 11.45 -13.40 7.60
C CYS A 35 10.06 -14.02 7.72
N TRP A 36 9.98 -15.35 7.68
CA TRP A 36 8.79 -16.15 8.02
C TRP A 36 9.23 -17.45 8.69
N THR A 37 10.01 -17.35 9.75
CA THR A 37 10.10 -18.41 10.75
C THR A 37 9.67 -17.78 12.07
N GLY A 38 8.39 -17.97 12.42
CA GLY A 38 8.08 -18.14 13.84
C GLY A 38 8.97 -19.26 14.38
N SER A 39 9.23 -19.25 15.68
CA SER A 39 10.07 -20.24 16.37
C SER A 39 9.66 -21.70 16.12
N HIS A 40 8.52 -21.98 15.49
CA HIS A 40 8.15 -23.25 14.87
C HIS A 40 7.65 -23.02 13.44
N GLY A 41 8.14 -23.81 12.48
CA GLY A 41 7.99 -23.63 11.03
C GLY A 41 6.57 -23.81 10.45
N GLU A 42 5.60 -23.04 10.93
CA GLU A 42 4.31 -22.87 10.24
C GLU A 42 4.40 -21.65 9.32
N ARG A 43 4.33 -21.89 8.00
CA ARG A 43 4.04 -20.83 7.02
C ARG A 43 2.70 -20.20 7.39
N MET A 44 2.71 -18.96 7.87
CA MET A 44 1.51 -18.16 8.11
C MET A 44 0.80 -17.94 6.76
N GLN A 45 -0.15 -18.80 6.40
CA GLN A 45 -1.04 -18.54 5.27
C GLN A 45 -1.96 -17.40 5.68
N SER A 46 -1.76 -16.18 5.15
CA SER A 46 -2.72 -15.09 5.31
C SER A 46 -4.09 -15.57 4.86
N ARG A 47 -5.08 -15.46 5.77
CA ARG A 47 -6.44 -15.94 5.51
C ARG A 47 -7.21 -14.82 4.84
N CYS A 48 -7.88 -15.19 3.75
CA CYS A 48 -8.65 -14.28 2.93
C CYS A 48 -10.13 -14.42 3.30
N PHE A 49 -10.84 -13.30 3.39
CA PHE A 49 -12.26 -13.25 3.70
C PHE A 49 -12.96 -12.37 2.67
N SER A 50 -14.21 -12.69 2.37
CA SER A 50 -15.08 -11.92 1.50
C SER A 50 -16.17 -11.28 2.36
N ILE A 51 -16.38 -9.98 2.17
CA ILE A 51 -17.45 -9.22 2.82
C ILE A 51 -18.40 -8.69 1.74
N ASN A 52 -19.70 -8.97 1.87
CA ASN A 52 -20.69 -8.43 0.95
C ASN A 52 -20.92 -6.94 1.25
N THR A 53 -20.75 -6.11 0.22
CA THR A 53 -20.91 -4.65 0.30
C THR A 53 -22.00 -4.16 -0.66
N ASP A 54 -22.79 -5.08 -1.19
CA ASP A 54 -23.83 -4.79 -2.18
C ASP A 54 -24.97 -3.96 -1.60
N LEU A 55 -25.28 -2.85 -2.27
CA LEU A 55 -26.34 -1.91 -1.86
C LEU A 55 -27.72 -2.55 -1.82
N ALA A 56 -28.06 -3.39 -2.79
CA ALA A 56 -29.38 -4.01 -2.83
C ALA A 56 -29.55 -5.04 -1.70
N SER A 57 -28.46 -5.72 -1.31
CA SER A 57 -28.42 -6.52 -0.07
C SER A 57 -28.56 -5.64 1.17
N TYR A 58 -27.90 -4.49 1.21
CA TYR A 58 -27.99 -3.55 2.31
C TYR A 58 -29.41 -3.01 2.53
N ARG A 59 -30.06 -2.55 1.47
CA ARG A 59 -31.42 -1.97 1.51
C ARG A 59 -32.51 -2.98 1.91
N GLU A 60 -32.28 -4.28 1.70
CA GLU A 60 -33.19 -5.32 2.19
C GLU A 60 -33.28 -5.33 3.72
N TYR A 61 -32.16 -5.09 4.40
CA TYR A 61 -32.08 -5.07 5.87
C TYR A 61 -32.29 -3.65 6.44
N HIS A 62 -31.88 -2.61 5.71
CA HIS A 62 -31.90 -1.22 6.18
C HIS A 62 -32.88 -0.36 5.35
N ARG A 63 -34.15 -0.76 5.30
CA ARG A 63 -35.20 0.04 4.64
C ARG A 63 -35.29 1.42 5.32
N GLY A 64 -35.02 2.49 4.57
CA GLY A 64 -35.06 3.87 5.07
C GLY A 64 -33.69 4.49 5.38
N ALA A 65 -32.60 3.72 5.27
CA ALA A 65 -31.25 4.29 5.35
C ALA A 65 -31.02 5.26 4.16
N GLU A 66 -30.52 6.47 4.46
CA GLU A 66 -30.22 7.51 3.47
C GLU A 66 -29.05 7.21 2.51
N PRO A 67 -27.97 6.48 2.87
CA PRO A 67 -26.82 6.37 1.97
C PRO A 67 -27.08 5.54 0.70
N ASP A 68 -26.61 6.07 -0.43
CA ASP A 68 -26.66 5.39 -1.73
C ASP A 68 -25.69 4.22 -1.85
N ASN A 69 -24.57 4.20 -1.11
CA ASN A 69 -23.71 3.03 -0.99
C ASN A 69 -22.98 3.05 0.37
N PRO A 70 -23.30 2.13 1.30
CA PRO A 70 -22.66 2.10 2.62
C PRO A 70 -21.15 1.86 2.52
N PHE A 71 -20.66 1.24 1.45
CA PHE A 71 -19.24 0.95 1.30
C PHE A 71 -18.36 2.21 1.19
N ALA A 72 -18.87 3.29 0.60
CA ALA A 72 -18.14 4.56 0.55
C ALA A 72 -17.85 5.10 1.97
N PHE A 73 -18.77 4.85 2.91
CA PHE A 73 -18.56 5.18 4.32
C PHE A 73 -17.49 4.29 4.95
N TRP A 74 -17.47 3.00 4.63
CA TRP A 74 -16.51 2.03 5.15
C TRP A 74 -15.08 2.40 4.76
N LEU A 75 -14.89 2.81 3.50
CA LEU A 75 -13.61 3.33 2.99
C LEU A 75 -13.14 4.55 3.79
N ARG A 76 -14.06 5.46 4.12
CA ARG A 76 -13.76 6.69 4.84
C ARG A 76 -13.49 6.47 6.33
N ASP A 77 -14.30 5.65 7.00
CA ASP A 77 -14.19 5.43 8.46
C ASP A 77 -13.14 4.36 8.80
N GLY A 78 -12.66 3.59 7.82
CA GLY A 78 -11.67 2.54 8.02
C GLY A 78 -12.23 1.32 8.76
N TYR A 79 -13.50 1.01 8.55
CA TYR A 79 -14.21 -0.08 9.21
C TYR A 79 -15.02 -0.89 8.21
N ALA A 80 -15.15 -2.20 8.46
CA ALA A 80 -16.22 -3.01 7.89
C ALA A 80 -17.36 -3.10 8.90
N TYR A 81 -18.60 -2.82 8.48
CA TYR A 81 -19.77 -2.89 9.36
C TYR A 81 -20.68 -4.06 8.98
N LEU A 82 -21.16 -4.82 9.96
CA LEU A 82 -21.89 -6.05 9.71
C LEU A 82 -23.10 -6.11 10.61
N THR A 83 -24.30 -6.06 10.04
CA THR A 83 -25.57 -6.10 10.78
C THR A 83 -25.98 -7.53 11.15
N PRO A 84 -25.78 -8.01 12.40
CA PRO A 84 -26.20 -9.35 12.77
C PRO A 84 -27.72 -9.50 12.66
N THR A 85 -28.16 -10.59 12.04
CA THR A 85 -29.56 -11.03 12.06
C THR A 85 -29.68 -12.27 12.93
N PRO A 86 -30.88 -12.63 13.43
CA PRO A 86 -31.06 -13.84 14.24
C PRO A 86 -30.53 -15.11 13.58
N LYS A 87 -30.48 -15.17 12.23
CA LYS A 87 -30.01 -16.33 11.48
C LYS A 87 -28.50 -16.40 11.30
N ASN A 88 -27.78 -15.28 11.39
CA ASN A 88 -26.35 -15.22 11.03
C ASN A 88 -25.44 -14.57 12.09
N ALA A 89 -26.01 -14.05 13.18
CA ALA A 89 -25.26 -13.41 14.26
C ALA A 89 -24.12 -14.30 14.79
N GLU A 90 -24.44 -15.54 15.17
CA GLU A 90 -23.46 -16.50 15.72
C GLU A 90 -22.37 -16.85 14.69
N LYS A 91 -22.76 -17.12 13.44
CA LYS A 91 -21.83 -17.43 12.36
C LYS A 91 -20.86 -16.27 12.09
N ARG A 92 -21.35 -15.03 12.10
CA ARG A 92 -20.54 -13.84 11.91
C ARG A 92 -19.62 -13.60 13.08
N ALA A 93 -20.13 -13.68 14.31
CA ALA A 93 -19.34 -13.56 15.52
C ALA A 93 -18.18 -14.58 15.52
N LYS A 94 -18.47 -15.85 15.23
CA LYS A 94 -17.45 -16.90 15.10
C LYS A 94 -16.40 -16.58 14.03
N THR A 95 -16.83 -16.05 12.88
CA THR A 95 -15.89 -15.68 11.80
C THR A 95 -15.01 -14.50 12.20
N LEU A 96 -15.59 -13.45 12.79
CA LEU A 96 -14.89 -12.26 13.27
C LEU A 96 -13.92 -12.60 14.41
N SER A 97 -14.31 -13.43 15.38
CA SER A 97 -13.42 -13.93 16.45
C SER A 97 -12.24 -14.73 15.88
N GLY A 98 -12.41 -15.32 14.69
CA GLY A 98 -11.36 -16.03 14.00
C GLY A 98 -10.37 -15.12 13.28
N MET A 99 -10.73 -13.87 12.96
CA MET A 99 -9.87 -12.93 12.23
C MET A 99 -8.75 -12.38 13.11
N ARG A 100 -7.62 -12.06 12.47
CA ARG A 100 -6.44 -11.48 13.11
C ARG A 100 -5.97 -10.26 12.32
N PRO A 101 -5.27 -9.31 12.97
CA PRO A 101 -4.53 -8.29 12.26
C PRO A 101 -3.64 -8.90 11.17
N GLY A 102 -3.66 -8.32 9.98
CA GLY A 102 -2.96 -8.84 8.79
C GLY A 102 -3.77 -9.80 7.92
N ASP A 103 -4.94 -10.29 8.37
CA ASP A 103 -5.83 -11.03 7.49
C ASP A 103 -6.41 -10.11 6.39
N VAL A 104 -6.63 -10.67 5.20
CA VAL A 104 -7.09 -9.92 4.03
C VAL A 104 -8.60 -10.03 3.90
N VAL A 105 -9.27 -8.91 3.67
CA VAL A 105 -10.72 -8.84 3.41
C VAL A 105 -10.96 -8.26 2.02
N PHE A 106 -11.91 -8.83 1.29
CA PHE A 106 -12.31 -8.34 -0.03
C PHE A 106 -13.76 -7.85 0.02
N ALA A 107 -14.00 -6.64 -0.46
CA ALA A 107 -15.34 -6.09 -0.63
C ALA A 107 -15.96 -6.66 -1.91
N TYR A 108 -17.09 -7.36 -1.77
CA TYR A 108 -17.74 -8.09 -2.86
C TYR A 108 -19.10 -7.46 -3.18
N GLU A 109 -19.29 -7.02 -4.42
CA GLU A 109 -20.60 -6.62 -4.93
C GLU A 109 -21.30 -7.81 -5.56
N SER A 110 -22.20 -8.38 -4.76
CA SER A 110 -22.75 -9.69 -5.00
C SER A 110 -23.95 -9.70 -5.96
N LYS A 111 -24.82 -8.68 -5.96
CA LYS A 111 -26.01 -8.61 -6.85
C LYS A 111 -25.72 -7.95 -8.19
N THR A 112 -24.76 -7.03 -8.25
CA THR A 112 -24.41 -6.28 -9.48
C THR A 112 -23.52 -7.06 -10.45
N ARG A 113 -23.02 -8.24 -10.06
CA ARG A 113 -22.01 -9.03 -10.80
C ARG A 113 -20.73 -8.24 -11.12
N ARG A 114 -20.39 -7.21 -10.33
CA ARG A 114 -19.11 -6.50 -10.49
C ARG A 114 -17.93 -7.32 -9.99
N GLY A 115 -18.13 -8.17 -8.98
CA GLY A 115 -17.08 -8.99 -8.39
C GLY A 115 -16.49 -8.34 -7.14
N TYR A 116 -15.18 -8.51 -6.92
CA TYR A 116 -14.49 -7.78 -5.85
C TYR A 116 -14.12 -6.38 -6.32
N ILE A 117 -14.49 -5.38 -5.53
CA ILE A 117 -14.37 -3.95 -5.87
C ILE A 117 -13.34 -3.21 -5.01
N ALA A 118 -12.83 -3.87 -3.97
CA ALA A 118 -11.77 -3.38 -3.10
C ALA A 118 -11.17 -4.56 -2.32
N THR A 119 -9.98 -4.34 -1.78
CA THR A 119 -9.34 -5.21 -0.80
C THR A 119 -9.06 -4.41 0.46
N GLY A 120 -8.69 -5.06 1.55
CA GLY A 120 -8.26 -4.40 2.76
C GLY A 120 -7.59 -5.35 3.74
N VAL A 121 -6.85 -4.77 4.67
CA VAL A 121 -6.12 -5.52 5.70
C VAL A 121 -6.77 -5.25 7.06
N VAL A 122 -7.12 -6.32 7.77
CA VAL A 122 -7.64 -6.24 9.15
C VAL A 122 -6.56 -5.61 10.05
N GLN A 123 -6.94 -4.61 10.83
CA GLN A 123 -6.00 -3.82 11.65
C GLN A 123 -6.04 -4.21 13.13
N GLU A 124 -7.18 -4.71 13.61
CA GLU A 124 -7.37 -5.02 15.03
C GLU A 124 -8.11 -6.35 15.21
N VAL A 125 -7.93 -6.99 16.36
CA VAL A 125 -8.78 -8.11 16.78
C VAL A 125 -10.19 -7.59 17.01
N TRP A 126 -11.20 -8.34 16.57
CA TRP A 126 -12.59 -7.94 16.78
C TRP A 126 -12.90 -7.71 18.26
N ASP A 127 -13.56 -6.60 18.57
CA ASP A 127 -13.87 -6.17 19.94
C ASP A 127 -14.98 -6.98 20.63
N GLN A 128 -15.59 -7.94 19.92
CA GLN A 128 -16.65 -8.83 20.42
C GLN A 128 -17.90 -8.09 20.93
N LYS A 129 -18.09 -6.83 20.49
CA LYS A 129 -19.19 -5.99 20.93
C LYS A 129 -20.23 -5.81 19.83
N LEU A 130 -21.48 -5.77 20.26
CA LEU A 130 -22.58 -5.21 19.48
C LEU A 130 -22.60 -3.70 19.76
N HIS A 131 -22.44 -2.90 18.71
CA HIS A 131 -22.49 -1.44 18.78
C HIS A 131 -23.84 -0.95 18.24
N ASN A 132 -24.21 0.27 18.58
CA ASN A 132 -25.34 1.01 18.05
C ASN A 132 -24.94 2.50 17.85
N GLY A 133 -25.89 3.37 17.52
CA GLY A 133 -25.64 4.82 17.42
C GLY A 133 -25.02 5.27 16.10
N ARG A 134 -25.38 4.64 14.99
CA ARG A 134 -24.96 5.02 13.63
C ARG A 134 -26.17 5.21 12.68
N PRO A 135 -27.09 6.13 12.97
CA PRO A 135 -28.30 6.35 12.14
C PRO A 135 -27.97 6.84 10.72
N GLU A 136 -26.76 7.35 10.47
CA GLU A 136 -26.29 7.73 9.13
C GLU A 136 -26.00 6.51 8.23
N LEU A 137 -25.85 5.33 8.84
CA LEU A 137 -25.68 4.07 8.12
C LEU A 137 -26.97 3.25 8.22
N PHE A 138 -27.47 3.04 9.43
CA PHE A 138 -28.52 2.07 9.71
C PHE A 138 -29.91 2.71 9.79
N ARG A 139 -30.95 1.88 9.88
CA ARG A 139 -32.34 2.35 9.85
C ARG A 139 -32.64 3.38 10.95
N ASP A 140 -32.06 3.18 12.12
CA ASP A 140 -32.16 4.08 13.27
C ASP A 140 -30.95 3.88 14.22
N ALA A 141 -30.87 4.71 15.26
CA ALA A 141 -29.75 4.71 16.21
C ALA A 141 -29.71 3.46 17.12
N GLU A 142 -30.78 2.67 17.18
CA GLU A 142 -30.86 1.47 18.02
C GLU A 142 -30.47 0.19 17.26
N GLU A 143 -30.37 0.25 15.93
CA GLU A 143 -29.96 -0.88 15.12
C GLU A 143 -28.52 -1.32 15.43
N GLY A 144 -28.39 -2.56 15.91
CA GLY A 144 -27.12 -3.12 16.35
C GLY A 144 -26.24 -3.58 15.18
N PHE A 145 -24.92 -3.36 15.29
CA PHE A 145 -23.93 -3.79 14.30
C PHE A 145 -22.63 -4.29 14.93
N TYR A 146 -21.94 -5.18 14.23
CA TYR A 146 -20.53 -5.49 14.48
C TYR A 146 -19.64 -4.62 13.60
N ARG A 147 -18.41 -4.39 14.05
CA ARG A 147 -17.40 -3.69 13.25
C ARG A 147 -16.03 -4.33 13.42
N ILE A 148 -15.19 -4.19 12.40
CA ILE A 148 -13.76 -4.51 12.50
C ILE A 148 -12.97 -3.47 11.71
N ARG A 149 -11.86 -2.97 12.27
CA ARG A 149 -11.04 -1.95 11.62
C ARG A 149 -10.28 -2.57 10.45
N VAL A 150 -10.38 -1.94 9.29
CA VAL A 150 -9.80 -2.39 8.03
C VAL A 150 -9.14 -1.20 7.34
N SER A 151 -7.88 -1.37 6.94
CA SER A 151 -7.22 -0.45 6.00
C SER A 151 -7.62 -0.87 4.59
N TRP A 152 -8.55 -0.12 3.98
CA TRP A 152 -9.12 -0.45 2.68
C TRP A 152 -8.31 0.13 1.52
N ASP A 153 -8.19 -0.64 0.44
CA ASP A 153 -7.67 -0.25 -0.86
C ASP A 153 -8.75 -0.45 -1.94
N SER A 154 -9.26 0.66 -2.45
CA SER A 154 -10.29 0.71 -3.50
C SER A 154 -9.73 0.61 -4.92
N THR A 155 -8.39 0.56 -5.09
CA THR A 155 -7.75 0.37 -6.39
C THR A 155 -7.75 -1.09 -6.81
N PHE A 156 -7.86 -2.01 -5.86
CA PHE A 156 -8.03 -3.43 -6.14
C PHE A 156 -9.38 -3.71 -6.79
N SER A 157 -9.38 -4.49 -7.85
CA SER A 157 -10.61 -5.08 -8.39
C SER A 157 -10.35 -6.46 -8.99
N CYS A 158 -11.38 -7.31 -8.94
CA CYS A 158 -11.40 -8.59 -9.62
C CYS A 158 -12.81 -8.85 -10.13
N SER A 159 -12.95 -8.92 -11.46
CA SER A 159 -14.26 -9.00 -12.11
C SER A 159 -14.98 -10.31 -11.75
N TYR A 160 -16.31 -10.30 -11.75
CA TYR A 160 -17.10 -11.53 -11.60
C TYR A 160 -16.80 -12.56 -12.70
N ALA A 161 -16.48 -12.12 -13.91
CA ALA A 161 -16.08 -13.00 -15.01
C ALA A 161 -14.77 -13.74 -14.69
N ASP A 162 -13.76 -13.04 -14.18
CA ASP A 162 -12.50 -13.65 -13.76
C ASP A 162 -12.72 -14.65 -12.62
N LEU A 163 -13.56 -14.29 -11.65
CA LEU A 163 -13.90 -15.15 -10.50
C LEU A 163 -14.63 -16.43 -10.93
N THR A 164 -15.60 -16.31 -11.83
CA THR A 164 -16.33 -17.47 -12.36
C THR A 164 -15.44 -18.36 -13.23
N GLN A 165 -14.54 -17.78 -14.03
CA GLN A 165 -13.53 -18.52 -14.78
C GLN A 165 -12.55 -19.27 -13.86
N ALA A 166 -12.16 -18.67 -12.74
CA ALA A 166 -11.37 -19.33 -11.70
C ALA A 166 -12.18 -20.40 -10.92
N GLY A 167 -13.49 -20.49 -11.13
CA GLY A 167 -14.34 -21.54 -10.60
C GLY A 167 -15.16 -21.16 -9.38
N LEU A 168 -15.39 -19.86 -9.12
CA LEU A 168 -16.37 -19.41 -8.14
C LEU A 168 -17.78 -19.87 -8.59
N ARG A 169 -18.29 -20.91 -7.93
CA ARG A 169 -19.60 -21.53 -8.27
C ARG A 169 -20.78 -20.95 -7.50
N GLN A 170 -20.54 -20.22 -6.41
CA GLN A 170 -21.60 -19.77 -5.51
C GLN A 170 -21.52 -18.27 -5.21
N TYR A 171 -22.69 -17.72 -4.89
CA TYR A 171 -22.84 -16.41 -4.30
C TYR A 171 -22.20 -16.40 -2.90
N LEU A 172 -21.30 -15.46 -2.63
CA LEU A 172 -20.68 -15.32 -1.31
C LEU A 172 -21.64 -14.55 -0.41
N ASP A 173 -22.15 -15.21 0.62
CA ASP A 173 -22.93 -14.57 1.68
C ASP A 173 -22.04 -13.61 2.50
N THR A 174 -22.70 -12.67 3.14
CA THR A 174 -22.25 -11.45 3.83
C THR A 174 -20.86 -11.39 4.46
N LEU A 175 -20.38 -12.45 5.13
CA LEU A 175 -18.99 -12.57 5.57
C LEU A 175 -18.58 -14.04 5.52
N VAL A 176 -17.64 -14.38 4.64
CA VAL A 176 -17.20 -15.77 4.45
C VAL A 176 -15.69 -15.88 4.20
N PRO A 177 -15.02 -16.92 4.74
CA PRO A 177 -13.65 -17.25 4.33
C PRO A 177 -13.57 -17.62 2.84
N VAL A 178 -12.53 -17.18 2.16
CA VAL A 178 -12.23 -17.56 0.77
C VAL A 178 -11.48 -18.89 0.78
N ASN A 179 -12.23 -19.98 0.70
CA ASN A 179 -11.67 -21.34 0.81
C ASN A 179 -11.37 -22.01 -0.54
N ASP A 180 -11.93 -21.54 -1.66
CA ASP A 180 -11.62 -22.13 -2.97
C ASP A 180 -10.18 -21.78 -3.37
N GLN A 181 -9.35 -22.81 -3.54
CA GLN A 181 -7.92 -22.64 -3.80
C GLN A 181 -7.63 -21.90 -5.12
N ARG A 182 -8.48 -22.06 -6.14
CA ARG A 182 -8.28 -21.40 -7.44
C ARG A 182 -8.65 -19.92 -7.35
N VAL A 183 -9.73 -19.61 -6.64
CA VAL A 183 -10.10 -18.21 -6.34
C VAL A 183 -9.01 -17.56 -5.48
N ALA A 184 -8.54 -18.24 -4.43
CA ALA A 184 -7.46 -17.73 -3.59
C ALA A 184 -6.16 -17.50 -4.40
N GLN A 185 -5.82 -18.38 -5.33
CA GLN A 185 -4.67 -18.22 -6.22
C GLN A 185 -4.85 -17.02 -7.17
N LEU A 186 -6.02 -16.85 -7.77
CA LEU A 186 -6.35 -15.70 -8.61
C LEU A 186 -6.20 -14.39 -7.80
N LEU A 187 -6.82 -14.32 -6.62
CA LEU A 187 -6.74 -13.13 -5.77
C LEU A 187 -5.31 -12.85 -5.34
N ARG A 188 -4.52 -13.86 -4.95
CA ARG A 188 -3.08 -13.68 -4.67
C ARG A 188 -2.30 -13.20 -5.88
N SER A 189 -2.65 -13.64 -7.09
CA SER A 189 -1.99 -13.14 -8.31
C SER A 189 -2.33 -11.68 -8.60
N ARG A 190 -3.58 -11.26 -8.33
CA ARG A 190 -4.04 -9.87 -8.49
C ARG A 190 -3.47 -8.95 -7.41
N LEU A 191 -3.47 -9.40 -6.16
CA LEU A 191 -2.73 -8.77 -5.07
C LEU A 191 -1.24 -8.72 -5.39
N GLY A 192 -0.70 -9.78 -5.99
CA GLY A 192 0.65 -9.92 -6.57
C GLY A 192 1.03 -8.81 -7.55
N GLN A 193 0.08 -8.41 -8.40
CA GLN A 193 0.23 -7.30 -9.34
C GLN A 193 0.15 -5.92 -8.65
N ASN A 194 -0.47 -5.85 -7.46
CA ASN A 194 -0.54 -4.69 -6.58
C ASN A 194 0.40 -4.80 -5.34
N ALA A 195 1.34 -5.76 -5.33
CA ALA A 195 1.92 -6.34 -4.10
C ALA A 195 2.91 -5.47 -3.32
N GLY A 196 3.02 -4.20 -3.65
CA GLY A 196 3.85 -3.28 -2.88
C GLY A 196 3.21 -2.84 -1.56
N TRP A 197 1.88 -2.96 -1.40
CA TRP A 197 1.14 -2.19 -0.41
C TRP A 197 0.89 -2.94 0.91
N GLU A 198 0.60 -4.24 0.88
CA GLU A 198 0.27 -5.02 2.09
C GLU A 198 1.48 -5.18 3.03
N GLU A 199 2.67 -5.46 2.50
CA GLU A 199 3.91 -5.52 3.30
C GLU A 199 4.27 -4.15 3.90
N ARG A 200 3.99 -3.07 3.16
CA ARG A 200 4.25 -1.71 3.62
C ARG A 200 3.34 -1.31 4.75
N GLU A 201 2.03 -1.50 4.61
CA GLU A 201 1.04 -1.15 5.63
C GLU A 201 1.20 -1.97 6.91
N ILE A 202 1.49 -3.27 6.81
CA ILE A 202 1.77 -4.10 8.00
C ILE A 202 3.04 -3.64 8.71
N HIS A 203 4.10 -3.32 7.96
CA HIS A 203 5.31 -2.74 8.54
C HIS A 203 5.11 -1.32 9.07
N GLU A 204 4.25 -0.51 8.45
CA GLU A 204 3.85 0.83 8.87
C GLU A 204 3.19 0.76 10.25
N GLN A 205 2.20 -0.12 10.38
CA GLN A 205 1.44 -0.31 11.60
C GLN A 205 2.31 -0.84 12.74
N LYS A 206 3.14 -1.85 12.47
CA LYS A 206 4.09 -2.38 13.47
C LYS A 206 5.05 -1.30 13.97
N ARG A 207 5.53 -0.42 13.10
CA ARG A 207 6.42 0.69 13.50
C ARG A 207 5.72 1.71 14.38
N VAL A 208 4.45 2.01 14.10
CA VAL A 208 3.65 2.89 14.95
C VAL A 208 3.44 2.24 16.31
N GLU A 209 3.14 0.94 16.37
CA GLU A 209 3.02 0.19 17.61
C GLU A 209 4.32 0.19 18.42
N ASP A 210 5.48 -0.03 17.76
CA ASP A 210 6.80 0.02 18.41
C ASP A 210 7.04 1.40 19.06
N ILE A 211 6.66 2.51 18.41
CA ILE A 211 6.77 3.87 19.00
C ILE A 211 5.84 4.01 20.21
N LEU A 212 4.60 3.52 20.08
CA LEU A 212 3.58 3.66 21.13
C LEU A 212 3.91 2.81 22.36
N ALA A 213 4.60 1.68 22.17
CA ALA A 213 5.03 0.76 23.22
C ALA A 213 6.33 1.18 23.94
N ASP A 214 7.07 2.17 23.42
CA ASP A 214 8.33 2.61 24.03
C ASP A 214 8.07 3.46 25.29
N ASP A 215 8.32 2.89 26.46
CA ASP A 215 8.12 3.56 27.76
C ASP A 215 9.13 4.70 28.04
N ALA A 216 10.23 4.78 27.28
CA ALA A 216 11.18 5.87 27.41
C ALA A 216 10.68 7.19 26.78
N LEU A 217 9.61 7.14 25.98
CA LEU A 217 9.04 8.29 25.29
C LEU A 217 7.81 8.84 26.02
N THR A 218 7.74 10.16 26.15
CA THR A 218 6.54 10.85 26.62
C THR A 218 5.40 10.77 25.59
N VAL A 219 4.17 10.99 26.05
CA VAL A 219 2.98 11.01 25.17
C VAL A 219 3.15 12.02 24.00
N THR A 220 3.75 13.17 24.28
CA THR A 220 4.01 14.21 23.27
C THR A 220 5.05 13.75 22.24
N GLU A 221 6.13 13.11 22.67
CA GLU A 221 7.15 12.58 21.75
C GLU A 221 6.63 11.45 20.89
N LYS A 222 5.83 10.54 21.47
CA LYS A 222 5.14 9.47 20.72
C LYS A 222 4.29 10.05 19.60
N LYS A 223 3.46 11.06 19.92
CA LYS A 223 2.63 11.75 18.92
C LYS A 223 3.48 12.40 17.83
N GLN A 224 4.54 13.12 18.20
CA GLN A 224 5.43 13.78 17.23
C GLN A 224 6.10 12.77 16.29
N LEU A 225 6.54 11.62 16.79
CA LEU A 225 7.20 10.60 15.99
C LEU A 225 6.23 9.85 15.06
N VAL A 226 5.00 9.59 15.51
CA VAL A 226 3.94 9.00 14.68
C VAL A 226 3.53 9.99 13.58
N ASP A 227 3.32 11.26 13.92
CA ASP A 227 2.98 12.30 12.94
C ASP A 227 4.13 12.48 11.93
N ALA A 228 5.38 12.51 12.40
CA ALA A 228 6.54 12.61 11.53
C ALA A 228 6.65 11.43 10.57
N ARG A 229 6.39 10.20 11.02
CA ARG A 229 6.39 9.01 10.16
C ARG A 229 5.42 9.14 8.98
N ARG A 230 4.27 9.79 9.19
CA ARG A 230 3.25 10.07 8.18
C ARG A 230 3.53 11.33 7.34
N GLY A 231 4.69 11.98 7.53
CA GLY A 231 5.01 13.24 6.85
C GLY A 231 4.16 14.42 7.33
N GLN A 232 3.73 14.41 8.60
CA GLN A 232 2.85 15.39 9.22
C GLN A 232 3.51 16.07 10.45
N GLY A 233 2.74 16.94 11.11
CA GLY A 233 3.13 17.59 12.35
C GLY A 233 4.41 18.42 12.23
N GLN A 234 5.23 18.41 13.29
CA GLN A 234 6.43 19.24 13.37
C GLN A 234 7.44 18.92 12.26
N PHE A 235 7.60 17.65 11.87
CA PHE A 235 8.49 17.26 10.80
C PHE A 235 8.09 17.94 9.48
N ARG A 236 6.81 17.90 9.12
CA ARG A 236 6.32 18.59 7.92
C ARG A 236 6.60 20.10 7.95
N CYS A 237 6.35 20.75 9.08
CA CYS A 237 6.65 22.17 9.24
C CYS A 237 8.14 22.46 9.05
N ASN A 238 9.02 21.63 9.62
CA ASN A 238 10.47 21.77 9.49
C ASN A 238 10.92 21.54 8.04
N VAL A 239 10.37 20.54 7.35
CA VAL A 239 10.67 20.29 5.94
C VAL A 239 10.22 21.47 5.08
N LEU A 240 9.03 22.03 5.30
CA LEU A 240 8.55 23.21 4.55
C LEU A 240 9.43 24.46 4.71
N GLN A 241 10.14 24.61 5.83
CA GLN A 241 11.10 25.70 6.03
C GLN A 241 12.34 25.57 5.14
N VAL A 242 12.71 24.34 4.77
CA VAL A 242 13.85 24.04 3.89
C VAL A 242 13.41 23.87 2.43
N GLU A 243 12.23 23.28 2.22
CA GLU A 243 11.67 22.82 0.95
C GLU A 243 10.26 23.43 0.76
N PRO A 244 10.12 24.68 0.31
CA PRO A 244 8.81 25.35 0.25
C PRO A 244 7.88 24.81 -0.85
N ARG A 245 8.37 23.91 -1.72
CA ARG A 245 7.67 23.38 -2.90
C ARG A 245 8.16 21.99 -3.24
N CYS A 246 7.43 21.30 -4.12
CA CYS A 246 7.87 20.00 -4.64
C CYS A 246 9.27 20.13 -5.24
N ARG A 247 10.21 19.30 -4.79
CA ARG A 247 11.59 19.32 -5.29
C ARG A 247 11.65 19.06 -6.79
N LEU A 248 10.84 18.12 -7.32
CA LEU A 248 10.85 17.77 -8.74
C LEU A 248 9.87 18.59 -9.60
N THR A 249 8.59 18.62 -9.23
CA THR A 249 7.54 19.27 -10.06
C THR A 249 7.42 20.77 -9.84
N LEU A 250 8.10 21.31 -8.82
CA LEU A 250 8.07 22.72 -8.40
C LEU A 250 6.70 23.22 -7.92
N ILE A 251 5.69 22.35 -7.80
CA ILE A 251 4.38 22.68 -7.23
C ILE A 251 4.56 23.23 -5.81
N ALA A 252 4.10 24.45 -5.55
CA ALA A 252 4.18 25.09 -4.23
C ALA A 252 2.88 24.97 -3.41
N HIS A 253 1.80 24.47 -4.00
CA HIS A 253 0.52 24.32 -3.30
C HIS A 253 0.63 23.21 -2.24
N GLN A 254 0.86 23.59 -0.98
CA GLN A 254 1.21 22.67 0.11
C GLN A 254 0.21 21.53 0.30
N GLY A 255 -1.10 21.75 0.08
CA GLY A 255 -2.12 20.70 0.17
C GLY A 255 -1.95 19.54 -0.82
N MET A 256 -1.11 19.72 -1.85
CA MET A 256 -0.79 18.70 -2.85
C MET A 256 0.56 18.04 -2.62
N LEU A 257 1.22 18.31 -1.49
CA LEU A 257 2.59 17.86 -1.21
C LEU A 257 2.64 16.97 0.04
N ARG A 258 3.51 15.97 0.00
CA ARG A 258 3.91 15.13 1.14
C ARG A 258 5.32 15.50 1.58
N ALA A 259 5.59 15.41 2.88
CA ALA A 259 6.94 15.50 3.40
C ALA A 259 7.50 14.07 3.47
N SER A 260 8.38 13.72 2.53
CA SER A 260 9.03 12.41 2.46
C SER A 260 10.38 12.48 3.15
N HIS A 261 10.75 11.44 3.91
CA HIS A 261 12.09 11.32 4.51
C HIS A 261 13.14 10.94 3.47
N ILE A 262 14.29 11.63 3.48
CA ILE A 262 15.42 11.26 2.62
C ILE A 262 16.09 9.98 3.14
N LYS A 263 16.57 10.00 4.39
CA LYS A 263 17.03 8.81 5.10
C LYS A 263 15.79 8.14 5.71
N PRO A 264 15.45 6.90 5.31
CA PRO A 264 14.21 6.27 5.74
C PRO A 264 14.09 6.22 7.25
N TRP A 265 12.86 6.44 7.73
CA TRP A 265 12.52 6.50 9.16
C TRP A 265 13.10 5.33 9.98
N ARG A 266 13.16 4.13 9.39
CA ARG A 266 13.70 2.91 9.99
C ARG A 266 15.18 2.95 10.35
N HIS A 267 15.95 3.78 9.66
CA HIS A 267 17.39 3.96 9.88
C HIS A 267 17.69 5.29 10.57
N ALA A 268 16.68 6.15 10.75
CA ALA A 268 16.81 7.46 11.35
C ALA A 268 16.68 7.40 12.88
N THR A 269 17.52 8.16 13.57
CA THR A 269 17.39 8.47 15.00
C THR A 269 16.20 9.39 15.25
N ASN A 270 15.71 9.51 16.48
CA ASN A 270 14.59 10.41 16.81
C ASN A 270 14.87 11.88 16.41
N ARG A 271 16.12 12.34 16.53
CA ARG A 271 16.53 13.66 16.05
C ARG A 271 16.40 13.78 14.53
N GLU A 272 16.91 12.80 13.79
CA GLU A 272 16.84 12.78 12.32
C GLU A 272 15.38 12.61 11.81
N ARG A 273 14.49 11.99 12.57
CA ARG A 273 13.06 11.83 12.22
C ARG A 273 12.30 13.16 12.23
N LEU A 274 12.77 14.14 13.00
CA LEU A 274 12.17 15.48 13.11
C LEU A 274 12.97 16.56 12.37
N ASP A 275 14.16 16.24 11.85
CA ASP A 275 15.02 17.16 11.12
C ASP A 275 14.42 17.53 9.75
N GLY A 276 14.20 18.82 9.50
CA GLY A 276 13.69 19.31 8.21
C GLY A 276 14.63 19.06 7.04
N ASN A 277 15.94 18.95 7.29
CA ASN A 277 16.91 18.58 6.26
C ASN A 277 16.85 17.10 5.90
N ASN A 278 16.24 16.26 6.74
CA ASN A 278 16.00 14.86 6.40
C ASN A 278 14.69 14.68 5.64
N GLY A 279 14.17 15.70 4.97
CA GLY A 279 12.98 15.57 4.17
C GLY A 279 12.97 16.40 2.90
N LEU A 280 12.13 15.97 1.97
CA LEU A 280 11.78 16.67 0.74
C LEU A 280 10.27 16.86 0.69
N MET A 281 9.82 18.05 0.25
CA MET A 281 8.44 18.18 -0.18
C MET A 281 8.31 17.57 -1.58
N LEU A 282 7.39 16.63 -1.74
CA LEU A 282 7.19 15.90 -2.99
C LEU A 282 5.70 15.80 -3.33
N ALA A 283 5.38 15.87 -4.63
CA ALA A 283 4.04 15.54 -5.09
C ALA A 283 3.80 14.02 -4.93
N PRO A 284 2.57 13.55 -4.69
CA PRO A 284 2.27 12.15 -4.35
C PRO A 284 2.90 11.07 -5.23
N HIS A 285 2.99 11.34 -6.53
CA HIS A 285 3.58 10.42 -7.50
C HIS A 285 5.12 10.44 -7.45
N VAL A 286 5.73 11.59 -7.17
CA VAL A 286 7.20 11.72 -6.99
C VAL A 286 7.64 11.12 -5.67
N ASP A 287 6.88 11.38 -4.61
CA ASP A 287 7.00 10.76 -3.28
C ASP A 287 7.06 9.23 -3.40
N HIS A 288 6.09 8.65 -4.11
CA HIS A 288 6.06 7.21 -4.38
C HIS A 288 7.31 6.70 -5.10
N LEU A 289 7.80 7.40 -6.13
CA LEU A 289 9.02 6.99 -6.84
C LEU A 289 10.28 7.09 -5.97
N PHE A 290 10.36 8.12 -5.14
CA PHE A 290 11.53 8.40 -4.32
C PHE A 290 11.61 7.42 -3.14
N ASP A 291 10.51 7.20 -2.43
CA ASP A 291 10.43 6.27 -1.30
C ASP A 291 10.75 4.83 -1.71
N ASP A 292 10.33 4.44 -2.92
CA ASP A 292 10.57 3.11 -3.46
C ASP A 292 11.94 2.94 -4.10
N GLY A 293 12.72 4.02 -4.18
CA GLY A 293 14.06 4.03 -4.77
C GLY A 293 14.07 3.96 -6.29
N TRP A 294 12.95 4.26 -6.97
CA TRP A 294 12.93 4.38 -8.43
C TRP A 294 13.63 5.64 -8.93
N ILE A 295 13.63 6.69 -8.11
CA ILE A 295 14.38 7.91 -8.35
C ILE A 295 15.19 8.31 -7.11
N THR A 296 16.23 9.10 -7.32
CA THR A 296 17.01 9.76 -6.27
C THR A 296 17.66 11.02 -6.87
N PHE A 297 18.51 11.71 -6.11
CA PHE A 297 19.21 12.90 -6.60
C PHE A 297 20.71 12.80 -6.32
N ASP A 298 21.53 13.32 -7.23
CA ASP A 298 22.95 13.53 -6.97
C ASP A 298 23.21 14.75 -6.07
N ASP A 299 24.46 14.93 -5.64
CA ASP A 299 24.84 16.02 -4.73
C ASP A 299 24.69 17.41 -5.37
N SER A 300 24.58 17.48 -6.70
CA SER A 300 24.32 18.73 -7.44
C SER A 300 22.84 19.01 -7.68
N GLY A 301 21.94 18.12 -7.25
CA GLY A 301 20.51 18.28 -7.42
C GLY A 301 19.93 17.73 -8.71
N ARG A 302 20.70 16.95 -9.48
CA ARG A 302 20.20 16.29 -10.69
C ARG A 302 19.44 15.02 -10.34
N LEU A 303 18.31 14.83 -11.00
CA LEU A 303 17.50 13.62 -10.90
C LEU A 303 18.27 12.41 -11.46
N ILE A 304 18.38 11.36 -10.66
CA ILE A 304 18.86 10.04 -11.07
C ILE A 304 17.64 9.11 -11.13
N ILE A 305 17.44 8.44 -12.26
CA ILE A 305 16.33 7.51 -12.48
C ILE A 305 16.89 6.09 -12.58
N SER A 306 16.28 5.15 -11.85
CA SER A 306 16.60 3.72 -11.90
C SER A 306 16.46 3.18 -13.32
N ILE A 307 17.38 2.30 -13.73
CA ILE A 307 17.29 1.61 -15.03
C ILE A 307 16.10 0.63 -15.09
N HIS A 308 15.55 0.28 -13.93
CA HIS A 308 14.43 -0.65 -13.81
C HIS A 308 13.06 0.03 -13.80
N LEU A 309 12.98 1.36 -13.82
CA LEU A 309 11.70 2.06 -13.88
C LEU A 309 10.99 1.77 -15.21
N PRO A 310 9.73 1.30 -15.21
CA PRO A 310 8.99 1.04 -16.43
C PRO A 310 8.89 2.27 -17.34
N HIS A 311 9.09 2.06 -18.64
CA HIS A 311 9.16 3.13 -19.62
C HIS A 311 7.82 3.88 -19.79
N ASP A 312 6.70 3.18 -19.66
CA ASP A 312 5.37 3.77 -19.69
C ASP A 312 5.16 4.77 -18.55
N VAL A 313 5.65 4.49 -17.34
CA VAL A 313 5.62 5.41 -16.20
C VAL A 313 6.49 6.64 -16.46
N LEU A 314 7.72 6.43 -16.93
CA LEU A 314 8.66 7.52 -17.26
C LEU A 314 8.03 8.49 -18.27
N GLN A 315 7.40 7.96 -19.32
CA GLN A 315 6.74 8.74 -20.35
C GLN A 315 5.48 9.44 -19.85
N ALA A 316 4.59 8.73 -19.15
CA ALA A 316 3.31 9.25 -18.69
C ALA A 316 3.46 10.35 -17.64
N TRP A 317 4.51 10.30 -16.81
CA TRP A 317 4.78 11.30 -15.77
C TRP A 317 5.86 12.31 -16.17
N HIS A 318 6.27 12.29 -17.44
CA HIS A 318 7.21 13.25 -18.03
C HIS A 318 8.52 13.41 -17.23
N LEU A 319 9.08 12.29 -16.77
CA LEU A 319 10.33 12.28 -16.01
C LEU A 319 11.52 12.39 -16.98
N THR A 320 12.11 13.58 -17.07
CA THR A 320 13.32 13.81 -17.87
C THR A 320 14.57 13.46 -17.08
N ARG A 321 15.43 12.62 -17.66
CA ARG A 321 16.81 12.45 -17.19
C ARG A 321 17.48 13.83 -17.27
N ASP A 322 18.22 14.19 -16.22
CA ASP A 322 18.94 15.46 -16.08
C ASP A 322 18.10 16.70 -15.69
N ALA A 323 16.86 16.52 -15.23
CA ALA A 323 16.15 17.60 -14.55
C ALA A 323 16.96 18.09 -13.34
N SER A 324 17.44 19.35 -13.39
CA SER A 324 18.09 20.01 -12.26
C SER A 324 17.03 20.62 -11.35
N THR A 325 17.07 20.27 -10.08
CA THR A 325 16.06 20.67 -9.08
C THR A 325 16.57 21.70 -8.07
N GLY A 326 17.65 22.40 -8.43
CA GLY A 326 18.38 23.30 -7.54
C GLY A 326 19.34 22.57 -6.61
N VAL A 327 20.06 23.30 -5.77
CA VAL A 327 21.10 22.74 -4.89
C VAL A 327 20.52 22.17 -3.59
N PHE A 328 21.22 21.20 -3.01
CA PHE A 328 21.00 20.70 -1.66
C PHE A 328 22.06 21.27 -0.72
N ASN A 329 21.70 21.49 0.55
CA ASN A 329 22.70 21.83 1.56
C ASN A 329 23.50 20.58 2.01
N GLU A 330 24.60 20.80 2.74
CA GLU A 330 25.50 19.72 3.18
C GLU A 330 24.80 18.63 4.01
N THR A 331 23.84 19.01 4.86
CA THR A 331 23.08 18.08 5.69
C THR A 331 22.17 17.19 4.83
N GLN A 332 21.44 17.79 3.87
CA GLN A 332 20.61 17.07 2.91
C GLN A 332 21.44 16.12 2.04
N ILE A 333 22.62 16.56 1.59
CA ILE A 333 23.58 15.73 0.84
C ILE A 333 23.99 14.50 1.65
N GLY A 334 24.23 14.66 2.95
CA GLY A 334 24.50 13.55 3.86
C GLY A 334 23.40 12.49 3.87
N TYR A 335 22.13 12.90 3.96
CA TYR A 335 21.00 11.98 3.90
C TYR A 335 20.80 11.38 2.50
N LEU A 336 20.95 12.17 1.43
CA LEU A 336 20.82 11.69 0.05
C LEU A 336 21.87 10.63 -0.28
N ARG A 337 23.08 10.76 0.26
CA ARG A 337 24.11 9.73 0.14
C ARG A 337 23.63 8.39 0.71
N HIS A 338 22.97 8.40 1.87
CA HIS A 338 22.36 7.20 2.44
C HIS A 338 21.26 6.64 1.53
N HIS A 339 20.37 7.50 1.02
CA HIS A 339 19.30 7.09 0.11
C HIS A 339 19.87 6.39 -1.14
N ARG A 340 20.88 6.99 -1.79
CA ARG A 340 21.56 6.41 -2.96
C ARG A 340 22.26 5.07 -2.68
N GLN A 341 22.68 4.82 -1.44
CA GLN A 341 23.41 3.60 -1.05
C GLN A 341 22.48 2.47 -0.61
N HIS A 342 21.35 2.79 0.01
CA HIS A 342 20.52 1.80 0.72
C HIS A 342 19.05 1.74 0.28
N VAL A 343 18.58 2.71 -0.50
CA VAL A 343 17.18 2.80 -0.96
C VAL A 343 17.09 2.73 -2.48
N PHE A 344 17.93 3.52 -3.17
CA PHE A 344 17.90 3.61 -4.62
C PHE A 344 18.15 2.26 -5.31
N ARG A 345 17.26 1.90 -6.23
CA ARG A 345 17.34 0.71 -7.07
C ARG A 345 18.23 1.03 -8.26
N ARG A 346 19.47 0.56 -8.23
CA ARG A 346 20.45 0.81 -9.31
C ARG A 346 20.03 0.18 -10.63
#